data_AF-A0A8H8NYX3-F1
#
_entry.id   AF-A0A8H8NYX3-F1
#
_cell.length_a   1.000
_cell.length_b   1.000
_cell.length_c   1.000
_cell.angle_alpha   90.00
_cell.angle_beta   90.00
_cell.angle_gamma   90.00
#
_symmetry.space_group_name_H-M   'P 1'
#
loop_
_entity.id
_entity.type
_entity.pdbx_description
1 polymer ?
#
loop_
_entity_poly.entity_id
_entity_poly.type
_entity_poly.pdbx_seq_one_letter_code
_entity_poly.pdbx_strand_id
1 'polypeptide(L)'
;MLAATTNGYDVTAYISHSPGLDGLVSESDLSQLPDNLQLENFSAERTDLLSARTMALAFAITRFLHLVQYLRACVYARWGKGTKVQNHESWAQYVHRIIHPEMYAIVIGLIFSNMIFFAVVGVVFSEFGTTVAGASLKVGLWVGGFLLEIISHLWYPAMQKLKRPQPTKRTIGLPNPESLSGYFDTITTVILGEGINGFAGTLASILSIPGVGRAIAVNVVSTAFIIWFIAYIYFEGPHSGTTPKGEGIRRMIWMVMYLPLLASIFLLFVGMKNQFLLTAFISTIKASTAELRGLLNRAHFPNNITNSALWETNPTIKEFMFARKIIWSDEYQKLIEARGNSTNSQEWTENVHAWTSRLSLTIASMGKDGVPENVQTLVDTYYNVNSTFLNQDLRLQNQDPRLSMYSKILIELMDGSLQSARYILIFAAAILISLGLQSLAHSEIKANDPYQRAVITCRLIMGIVLSLLLLLNLGKYDDFFVPSNKLSQRIGVFQWLEAFWVLPTIAIAYGIQFLIEVTLTRFMDTTKENKRKNSDTEAARPPNLTSQSYYSEPDKDADYSGRQG
;
A
#
# COMPACT_ATOMS: atom_id res chain seq x y z
N MET A 1 6.52 -3.87 3.87
CA MET A 1 7.58 -3.07 4.54
C MET A 1 8.59 -3.95 5.25
N LEU A 2 8.23 -4.69 6.31
CA LEU A 2 9.19 -5.58 7.00
C LEU A 2 9.92 -6.53 6.05
N ALA A 3 9.18 -7.34 5.28
CA ALA A 3 9.78 -8.26 4.30
C ALA A 3 10.64 -7.56 3.23
N ALA A 4 10.37 -6.28 2.95
CA ALA A 4 11.14 -5.50 2.00
C ALA A 4 12.52 -5.14 2.58
N THR A 5 12.54 -4.70 3.83
CA THR A 5 13.76 -4.13 4.42
C THR A 5 14.59 -5.18 5.16
N THR A 6 14.03 -6.32 5.56
CA THR A 6 14.81 -7.36 6.26
C THR A 6 15.58 -8.29 5.33
N ASN A 7 15.46 -8.15 4.01
CA ASN A 7 16.18 -9.00 3.07
C ASN A 7 17.68 -8.65 3.09
N GLY A 8 18.51 -9.57 3.60
CA GLY A 8 19.95 -9.33 3.81
C GLY A 8 20.29 -8.55 5.08
N TYR A 9 19.32 -8.23 5.94
CA TYR A 9 19.59 -7.55 7.20
C TYR A 9 20.13 -8.54 8.24
N ASP A 10 21.38 -8.38 8.64
CA ASP A 10 21.97 -9.12 9.74
C ASP A 10 21.84 -8.34 11.05
N VAL A 11 20.86 -8.74 11.87
CA VAL A 11 20.61 -8.17 13.19
C VAL A 11 21.85 -8.27 14.08
N THR A 12 22.63 -9.35 13.95
CA THR A 12 23.83 -9.56 14.77
C THR A 12 24.95 -8.63 14.34
N ALA A 13 25.15 -8.43 13.04
CA ALA A 13 26.12 -7.47 12.51
C ALA A 13 25.81 -6.04 12.97
N TYR A 14 24.55 -5.60 12.91
CA TYR A 14 24.14 -4.26 13.37
C TYR A 14 24.32 -4.04 14.89
N ILE A 15 24.30 -5.12 15.69
CA ILE A 15 24.47 -5.05 17.14
C ILE A 15 25.96 -5.15 17.53
N SER A 16 26.76 -5.89 16.78
CA SER A 16 28.15 -6.20 17.14
C SER A 16 29.20 -5.38 16.39
N HIS A 17 28.85 -4.77 15.26
CA HIS A 17 29.78 -4.04 14.40
C HIS A 17 29.16 -2.74 13.85
N SER A 18 30.00 -1.84 13.35
CA SER A 18 29.53 -0.80 12.43
C SER A 18 29.07 -1.47 11.13
N PRO A 19 27.91 -1.08 10.56
CA PRO A 19 27.40 -1.70 9.34
C PRO A 19 28.43 -1.76 8.21
N GLY A 20 28.63 -2.96 7.62
CA GLY A 20 29.55 -3.18 6.50
C GLY A 20 31.02 -3.46 6.86
N LEU A 21 31.39 -3.57 8.15
CA LEU A 21 32.77 -3.85 8.58
C LEU A 21 32.81 -4.93 9.66
N ASP A 22 33.91 -5.70 9.70
CA ASP A 22 34.15 -6.76 10.71
C ASP A 22 34.54 -6.22 12.11
N GLY A 23 34.52 -4.89 12.32
CA GLY A 23 34.97 -4.24 13.55
C GLY A 23 34.49 -2.79 13.71
N LEU A 24 34.68 -2.22 14.92
CA LEU A 24 34.51 -0.78 15.19
C LEU A 24 35.69 -0.02 14.57
N VAL A 25 35.60 0.31 13.30
CA VAL A 25 36.65 1.02 12.57
C VAL A 25 36.58 2.52 12.87
N SER A 26 37.73 3.12 13.15
CA SER A 26 37.90 4.56 13.32
C SER A 26 37.60 5.30 12.01
N GLU A 27 36.93 6.45 12.06
CA GLU A 27 36.62 7.29 10.89
C GLU A 27 37.87 7.62 10.05
N SER A 28 39.05 7.66 10.69
CA SER A 28 40.35 7.83 10.03
C SER A 28 40.69 6.72 9.03
N ASP A 29 40.32 5.48 9.32
CA ASP A 29 40.69 4.31 8.53
C ASP A 29 39.75 4.14 7.32
N LEU A 30 38.50 4.59 7.45
CA LEU A 30 37.52 4.61 6.36
C LEU A 30 37.95 5.52 5.20
N SER A 31 38.61 6.64 5.50
CA SER A 31 39.08 7.59 4.49
C SER A 31 40.21 7.05 3.61
N GLN A 32 40.94 6.02 4.07
CA GLN A 32 42.06 5.40 3.36
C GLN A 32 41.64 4.23 2.46
N LEU A 33 40.39 3.77 2.58
CA LEU A 33 39.88 2.68 1.76
C LEU A 33 39.73 3.12 0.29
N PRO A 34 39.93 2.21 -0.68
CA PRO A 34 39.51 2.40 -2.07
C PRO A 34 38.04 2.85 -2.20
N ASP A 35 37.74 3.75 -3.15
CA ASP A 35 36.39 4.32 -3.33
C ASP A 35 35.29 3.27 -3.55
N ASN A 36 35.62 2.13 -4.18
CA ASN A 36 34.69 1.01 -4.36
C ASN A 36 34.30 0.34 -3.04
N LEU A 37 35.26 0.14 -2.13
CA LEU A 37 35.00 -0.40 -0.79
C LEU A 37 34.27 0.61 0.09
N GLN A 38 34.62 1.91 -0.02
CA GLN A 38 33.86 2.97 0.66
C GLN A 38 32.39 2.98 0.20
N LEU A 39 32.14 2.80 -1.10
CA LEU A 39 30.79 2.74 -1.64
C LEU A 39 30.01 1.52 -1.14
N GLU A 40 30.65 0.35 -1.10
CA GLU A 40 30.05 -0.87 -0.57
C GLU A 40 29.65 -0.71 0.90
N ASN A 41 30.55 -0.19 1.73
CA ASN A 41 30.30 0.10 3.14
C ASN A 41 29.17 1.11 3.32
N PHE A 42 29.19 2.20 2.55
CA PHE A 42 28.13 3.21 2.57
C PHE A 42 26.76 2.60 2.20
N SER A 43 26.71 1.72 1.20
CA SER A 43 25.48 1.03 0.79
C SER A 43 24.98 0.07 1.87
N ALA A 44 25.87 -0.67 2.53
CA ALA A 44 25.54 -1.57 3.62
C ALA A 44 24.97 -0.78 4.82
N GLU A 45 25.66 0.28 5.24
CA GLU A 45 25.25 1.14 6.35
C GLU A 45 23.87 1.77 6.14
N ARG A 46 23.66 2.33 4.95
CA ARG A 46 22.38 2.93 4.61
C ARG A 46 21.24 1.91 4.62
N THR A 47 21.51 0.70 4.12
CA THR A 47 20.52 -0.39 4.09
C THR A 47 20.16 -0.80 5.51
N ASP A 48 21.14 -1.06 6.36
CA ASP A 48 20.92 -1.48 7.75
C ASP A 48 20.18 -0.43 8.57
N LEU A 49 20.57 0.85 8.43
CA LEU A 49 19.91 1.96 9.11
C LEU A 49 18.43 2.08 8.68
N LEU A 50 18.17 1.98 7.38
CA LEU A 50 16.81 2.05 6.83
C LEU A 50 15.96 0.87 7.30
N SER A 51 16.56 -0.31 7.38
CA SER A 51 15.91 -1.53 7.85
C SER A 51 15.57 -1.48 9.32
N ALA A 52 16.49 -1.02 10.16
CA ALA A 52 16.24 -0.78 11.57
C ALA A 52 15.10 0.24 11.79
N ARG A 53 15.13 1.37 11.07
CA ARG A 53 14.06 2.39 11.11
C ARG A 53 12.70 1.83 10.71
N THR A 54 12.66 1.08 9.62
CA THR A 54 11.42 0.49 9.10
C THR A 54 10.88 -0.58 10.06
N MET A 55 11.75 -1.41 10.63
CA MET A 55 11.36 -2.46 11.57
C MET A 55 10.79 -1.88 12.87
N ALA A 56 11.46 -0.86 13.43
CA ALA A 56 10.97 -0.16 14.61
C ALA A 56 9.59 0.47 14.37
N LEU A 57 9.42 1.16 13.24
CA LEU A 57 8.15 1.78 12.88
C LEU A 57 7.05 0.74 12.65
N ALA A 58 7.35 -0.35 11.94
CA ALA A 58 6.39 -1.42 11.67
C ALA A 58 5.92 -2.10 12.96
N PHE A 59 6.83 -2.37 13.90
CA PHE A 59 6.44 -2.92 15.21
C PHE A 59 5.58 -1.94 16.00
N ALA A 60 5.95 -0.66 16.08
CA ALA A 60 5.13 0.34 16.77
C ALA A 60 3.71 0.45 16.16
N ILE A 61 3.59 0.57 14.83
CA ILE A 61 2.30 0.70 14.14
C ILE A 61 1.45 -0.56 14.32
N THR A 62 2.04 -1.75 14.17
CA THR A 62 1.27 -3.01 14.34
C THR A 62 0.71 -3.14 15.75
N ARG A 63 1.47 -2.75 16.78
CA ARG A 63 1.01 -2.76 18.18
C ARG A 63 -0.06 -1.70 18.42
N PHE A 64 0.10 -0.52 17.84
CA PHE A 64 -0.93 0.51 17.89
C PHE A 64 -2.26 0.04 17.26
N LEU A 65 -2.20 -0.59 16.08
CA LEU A 65 -3.38 -1.14 15.42
C LEU A 65 -4.01 -2.27 16.25
N HIS A 66 -3.19 -3.14 16.84
CA HIS A 66 -3.66 -4.21 17.73
C HIS A 66 -4.37 -3.63 18.97
N LEU A 67 -3.79 -2.59 19.57
CA LEU A 67 -4.40 -1.85 20.67
C LEU A 67 -5.76 -1.26 20.26
N VAL A 68 -5.86 -0.63 19.09
CA VAL A 68 -7.12 -0.08 18.56
C VAL A 68 -8.17 -1.18 18.37
N GLN A 69 -7.79 -2.36 17.89
CA GLN A 69 -8.69 -3.51 17.74
C GLN A 69 -9.24 -3.98 19.09
N TYR A 70 -8.39 -4.12 20.11
CA TYR A 70 -8.85 -4.50 21.46
C TYR A 70 -9.70 -3.42 22.11
N LEU A 71 -9.35 -2.14 21.94
CA LEU A 71 -10.17 -1.03 22.42
C LEU A 71 -11.56 -1.06 21.76
N ARG A 72 -11.63 -1.30 20.44
CA ARG A 72 -12.89 -1.47 19.71
C ARG A 72 -13.70 -2.65 20.26
N ALA A 73 -13.06 -3.79 20.53
CA ALA A 73 -13.73 -4.94 21.14
C ALA A 73 -14.28 -4.60 22.54
N CYS A 74 -13.54 -3.84 23.35
CA CYS A 74 -14.00 -3.37 24.65
C CYS A 74 -15.21 -2.41 24.53
N VAL A 75 -15.18 -1.49 23.56
CA VAL A 75 -16.31 -0.58 23.28
C VAL A 75 -17.54 -1.36 22.84
N TYR A 76 -17.40 -2.36 21.97
CA TYR A 76 -18.52 -3.22 21.59
C TYR A 76 -19.02 -4.11 22.72
N ALA A 77 -18.15 -4.66 23.56
CA ALA A 77 -18.57 -5.41 24.75
C ALA A 77 -19.39 -4.53 25.71
N ARG A 78 -19.03 -3.24 25.81
CA ARG A 78 -19.74 -2.24 26.60
C ARG A 78 -21.11 -1.87 26.02
N TRP A 79 -21.28 -1.89 24.69
CA TRP A 79 -22.53 -1.49 24.02
C TRP A 79 -23.45 -2.65 23.59
N GLY A 80 -22.91 -3.84 23.34
CA GLY A 80 -23.63 -4.97 22.74
C GLY A 80 -24.52 -5.77 23.69
N LYS A 81 -24.29 -5.68 25.01
CA LYS A 81 -25.22 -6.24 26.00
C LYS A 81 -26.13 -5.11 26.45
N GLY A 82 -27.25 -5.00 25.75
CA GLY A 82 -28.27 -3.98 25.95
C GLY A 82 -28.46 -3.62 27.41
N THR A 83 -28.54 -2.32 27.61
CA THR A 83 -29.12 -1.60 28.76
C THR A 83 -30.54 -2.09 29.08
N LYS A 84 -30.71 -3.37 29.41
CA LYS A 84 -31.81 -3.83 30.24
C LYS A 84 -31.39 -3.56 31.67
N VAL A 85 -31.74 -2.34 32.10
CA VAL A 85 -31.94 -1.89 33.48
C VAL A 85 -31.88 -3.07 34.45
N GLN A 86 -30.71 -3.32 35.02
CA GLN A 86 -30.56 -4.21 36.16
C GLN A 86 -30.11 -3.34 37.33
N ASN A 87 -31.07 -3.17 38.25
CA ASN A 87 -31.07 -2.48 39.53
C ASN A 87 -29.68 -2.24 40.17
N HIS A 88 -29.42 -0.96 40.52
CA HIS A 88 -28.51 -0.49 41.59
C HIS A 88 -27.11 -1.13 41.77
N GLU A 89 -26.57 -1.83 40.78
CA GLU A 89 -25.16 -2.24 40.84
C GLU A 89 -24.25 -1.04 40.53
N SER A 90 -23.20 -0.88 41.33
CA SER A 90 -22.18 0.16 41.11
C SER A 90 -21.51 -0.04 39.74
N TRP A 91 -21.25 1.06 39.02
CA TRP A 91 -20.66 1.03 37.67
C TRP A 91 -19.39 0.18 37.58
N ALA A 92 -18.57 0.18 38.64
CA ALA A 92 -17.35 -0.63 38.74
C ALA A 92 -17.62 -2.15 38.72
N GLN A 93 -18.68 -2.61 39.40
CA GLN A 93 -19.05 -4.03 39.45
C GLN A 93 -19.64 -4.52 38.12
N TYR A 94 -20.46 -3.68 37.47
CA TYR A 94 -21.03 -3.97 36.15
C TYR A 94 -19.92 -4.14 35.09
N VAL A 95 -18.95 -3.22 35.08
CA VAL A 95 -17.80 -3.26 34.16
C VAL A 95 -16.94 -4.51 34.42
N HIS A 96 -16.67 -4.83 35.69
CA HIS A 96 -15.84 -5.99 36.05
C HIS A 96 -16.50 -7.34 35.70
N ARG A 97 -17.84 -7.39 35.66
CA ARG A 97 -18.61 -8.58 35.32
C ARG A 97 -18.72 -8.83 33.80
N ILE A 98 -18.73 -7.75 33.00
CA ILE A 98 -18.97 -7.85 31.54
C ILE A 98 -17.68 -8.03 30.77
N ILE A 99 -16.64 -7.27 31.11
CA ILE A 99 -15.37 -7.34 30.41
C ILE A 99 -14.52 -8.37 31.16
N HIS A 100 -14.24 -9.48 30.47
CA HIS A 100 -13.42 -10.54 31.04
C HIS A 100 -12.07 -9.94 31.49
N PRO A 101 -11.63 -10.16 32.74
CA PRO A 101 -10.40 -9.56 33.27
C PRO A 101 -9.15 -9.82 32.40
N GLU A 102 -9.15 -10.87 31.57
CA GLU A 102 -8.17 -11.10 30.51
C GLU A 102 -8.02 -9.91 29.57
N MET A 103 -9.14 -9.36 29.07
CA MET A 103 -9.12 -8.26 28.10
C MET A 103 -8.49 -7.01 28.70
N TYR A 104 -8.73 -6.74 29.99
CA TYR A 104 -8.10 -5.62 30.70
C TYR A 104 -6.59 -5.80 30.83
N ALA A 105 -6.14 -6.99 31.23
CA ALA A 105 -4.72 -7.29 31.34
C ALA A 105 -4.01 -7.13 29.98
N ILE A 106 -4.61 -7.64 28.90
CA ILE A 106 -4.10 -7.52 27.53
C ILE A 106 -4.06 -6.06 27.08
N VAL A 107 -5.12 -5.28 27.29
CA VAL A 107 -5.16 -3.86 26.90
C VAL A 107 -4.10 -3.05 27.65
N ILE A 108 -3.96 -3.24 28.97
CA ILE A 108 -2.94 -2.56 29.77
C ILE A 108 -1.54 -2.95 29.28
N GLY A 109 -1.31 -4.25 29.04
CA GLY A 109 -0.08 -4.76 28.47
C GLY A 109 0.24 -4.11 27.12
N LEU A 110 -0.73 -4.04 26.22
CA LEU A 110 -0.60 -3.40 24.91
C LEU A 110 -0.32 -1.90 24.99
N ILE A 111 -0.92 -1.16 25.95
CA ILE A 111 -0.63 0.28 26.13
C ILE A 111 0.85 0.49 26.49
N PHE A 112 1.35 -0.22 27.50
CA PHE A 112 2.75 -0.10 27.92
C PHE A 112 3.71 -0.60 26.85
N SER A 113 3.43 -1.75 26.25
CA SER A 113 4.22 -2.29 25.14
C SER A 113 4.28 -1.30 23.97
N ASN A 114 3.14 -0.70 23.59
CA ASN A 114 3.09 0.29 22.53
C ASN A 114 3.93 1.53 22.85
N MET A 115 3.86 2.07 24.09
CA MET A 115 4.73 3.18 24.51
C MET A 115 6.21 2.83 24.40
N ILE A 116 6.60 1.61 24.79
CA ILE A 116 7.98 1.12 24.68
C ILE A 116 8.41 1.04 23.20
N PHE A 117 7.58 0.50 22.30
CA PHE A 117 7.91 0.44 20.88
C PHE A 117 8.03 1.83 20.23
N PHE A 118 7.19 2.80 20.62
CA PHE A 118 7.35 4.19 20.18
C PHE A 118 8.60 4.85 20.76
N ALA A 119 9.01 4.50 21.98
CA ALA A 119 10.30 4.94 22.52
C ALA A 119 11.46 4.38 21.68
N VAL A 120 11.38 3.12 21.22
CA VAL A 120 12.38 2.56 20.30
C VAL A 120 12.41 3.30 18.97
N VAL A 121 11.26 3.67 18.41
CA VAL A 121 11.21 4.54 17.23
C VAL A 121 11.95 5.85 17.53
N GLY A 122 11.70 6.49 18.67
CA GLY A 122 12.43 7.69 19.09
C GLY A 122 13.95 7.51 19.12
N VAL A 123 14.44 6.42 19.72
CA VAL A 123 15.87 6.12 19.80
C VAL A 123 16.46 5.82 18.41
N VAL A 124 15.78 5.03 17.58
CA VAL A 124 16.24 4.65 16.23
C VAL A 124 16.32 5.84 15.27
N PHE A 125 15.46 6.85 15.45
CA PHE A 125 15.48 8.07 14.65
C PHE A 125 16.42 9.15 15.20
N SER A 126 16.91 9.00 16.44
CA SER A 126 17.87 9.92 17.05
C SER A 126 19.33 9.58 16.68
N GLU A 127 20.21 10.57 16.72
CA GLU A 127 21.67 10.36 16.61
C GLU A 127 22.20 9.45 17.72
N PHE A 128 21.60 9.49 18.92
CA PHE A 128 21.96 8.57 20.00
C PHE A 128 21.81 7.09 19.59
N GLY A 129 20.88 6.79 18.69
CA GLY A 129 20.65 5.44 18.21
C GLY A 129 21.81 4.82 17.42
N THR A 130 22.73 5.61 16.87
CA THR A 130 23.90 5.09 16.15
C THR A 130 25.05 4.72 17.10
N THR A 131 24.97 5.11 18.37
CA THR A 131 25.95 4.75 19.39
C THR A 131 25.72 3.34 19.91
N VAL A 132 26.79 2.69 20.42
CA VAL A 132 26.71 1.36 21.07
C VAL A 132 25.72 1.36 22.24
N ALA A 133 25.70 2.42 23.04
CA ALA A 133 24.75 2.58 24.14
C ALA A 133 23.31 2.64 23.61
N GLY A 134 23.06 3.42 22.56
CA GLY A 134 21.78 3.47 21.88
C GLY A 134 21.35 2.13 21.31
N ALA A 135 22.26 1.37 20.69
CA ALA A 135 22.00 0.02 20.18
C ALA A 135 21.56 -0.93 21.30
N SER A 136 22.28 -0.96 22.42
CA SER A 136 21.93 -1.78 23.58
C SER A 136 20.55 -1.42 24.17
N LEU A 137 20.25 -0.12 24.25
CA LEU A 137 18.96 0.37 24.74
C LEU A 137 17.81 -0.04 23.81
N LYS A 138 17.99 0.04 22.48
CA LYS A 138 16.99 -0.40 21.50
C LYS A 138 16.64 -1.88 21.71
N VAL A 139 17.66 -2.74 21.82
CA VAL A 139 17.46 -4.20 22.02
C VAL A 139 16.74 -4.46 23.33
N GLY A 140 17.17 -3.83 24.43
CA GLY A 140 16.54 -3.96 25.74
C GLY A 140 15.07 -3.53 25.71
N LEU A 141 14.74 -2.41 25.06
CA LEU A 141 13.37 -1.93 24.91
C LEU A 141 12.53 -2.85 24.01
N TRP A 142 13.06 -3.37 22.90
CA TRP A 142 12.33 -4.36 22.08
C TRP A 142 12.01 -5.62 22.86
N VAL A 143 13.02 -6.26 23.46
CA VAL A 143 12.85 -7.48 24.25
C VAL A 143 11.89 -7.23 25.42
N GLY A 144 12.01 -6.09 26.09
CA GLY A 144 11.12 -5.66 27.17
C GLY A 144 9.66 -5.48 26.72
N GLY A 145 9.43 -4.83 25.58
CA GLY A 145 8.09 -4.63 25.02
C GLY A 145 7.39 -5.94 24.65
N PHE A 146 8.13 -6.88 24.06
CA PHE A 146 7.62 -8.24 23.76
C PHE A 146 7.38 -9.06 25.02
N LEU A 147 8.30 -9.06 25.99
CA LEU A 147 8.14 -9.76 27.26
C LEU A 147 6.89 -9.28 28.01
N LEU A 148 6.65 -7.96 28.02
CA LEU A 148 5.48 -7.38 28.67
C LEU A 148 4.17 -7.83 28.00
N GLU A 149 4.15 -7.95 26.67
CA GLU A 149 3.02 -8.50 25.91
C GLU A 149 2.80 -9.98 26.23
N ILE A 150 3.86 -10.80 26.20
CA ILE A 150 3.81 -12.23 26.55
C ILE A 150 3.29 -12.43 27.98
N ILE A 151 3.81 -11.67 28.95
CA ILE A 151 3.37 -11.73 30.34
C ILE A 151 1.89 -11.33 30.44
N SER A 152 1.44 -10.29 29.72
CA SER A 152 0.04 -9.86 29.76
C SER A 152 -0.94 -10.94 29.25
N HIS A 153 -0.53 -11.72 28.24
CA HIS A 153 -1.32 -12.83 27.71
C HIS A 153 -1.27 -14.08 28.59
N LEU A 154 -0.14 -14.36 29.24
CA LEU A 154 0.04 -15.55 30.08
C LEU A 154 -0.46 -15.37 31.51
N TRP A 155 -0.47 -14.15 32.03
CA TRP A 155 -0.76 -13.86 33.43
C TRP A 155 -2.12 -14.38 33.88
N TYR A 156 -3.16 -14.17 33.07
CA TYR A 156 -4.51 -14.57 33.46
C TYR A 156 -4.75 -16.09 33.38
N PRO A 157 -4.38 -16.81 32.30
CA PRO A 157 -4.46 -18.27 32.27
C PRO A 157 -3.67 -18.92 33.41
N ALA A 158 -2.49 -18.39 33.73
CA ALA A 158 -1.68 -18.86 34.85
C ALA A 158 -2.38 -18.66 36.20
N MET A 159 -2.93 -17.47 36.45
CA MET A 159 -3.70 -17.15 37.66
C MET A 159 -4.97 -17.99 37.78
N GLN A 160 -5.64 -18.28 36.66
CA GLN A 160 -6.83 -19.13 36.65
C GLN A 160 -6.50 -20.59 36.98
N LYS A 161 -5.39 -21.11 36.44
CA LYS A 161 -4.87 -22.46 36.77
C LYS A 161 -4.46 -22.57 38.24
N LEU A 162 -3.86 -21.53 38.82
CA LEU A 162 -3.56 -21.50 40.25
C LEU A 162 -4.83 -21.45 41.13
N LYS A 163 -5.89 -20.79 40.68
CA LYS A 163 -7.13 -20.63 41.46
C LYS A 163 -8.10 -21.81 41.35
N ARG A 164 -7.95 -22.72 40.37
CA ARG A 164 -8.86 -23.86 40.18
C ARG A 164 -8.12 -25.10 39.64
N PRO A 165 -7.90 -26.15 40.46
CA PRO A 165 -7.60 -27.47 39.94
C PRO A 165 -8.92 -28.11 39.49
N GLN A 166 -9.25 -28.06 38.19
CA GLN A 166 -10.25 -28.98 37.65
C GLN A 166 -9.96 -29.49 36.24
N PRO A 167 -10.25 -30.78 35.97
CA PRO A 167 -10.08 -31.43 34.68
C PRO A 167 -11.31 -31.20 33.79
N THR A 168 -11.20 -30.32 32.80
CA THR A 168 -12.19 -30.23 31.72
C THR A 168 -11.69 -30.98 30.49
N LYS A 169 -12.27 -32.16 30.25
CA LYS A 169 -12.31 -32.82 28.94
C LYS A 169 -12.95 -31.85 27.94
N ARG A 170 -12.14 -31.27 27.04
CA ARG A 170 -12.65 -30.64 25.81
C ARG A 170 -12.60 -31.67 24.70
N THR A 171 -13.78 -32.08 24.25
CA THR A 171 -13.98 -32.76 22.97
C THR A 171 -13.54 -31.84 21.84
N ILE A 172 -12.49 -32.25 21.13
CA ILE A 172 -12.04 -31.65 19.88
C ILE A 172 -13.09 -32.03 18.84
N GLY A 173 -13.92 -31.07 18.44
CA GLY A 173 -14.81 -31.22 17.30
C GLY A 173 -13.98 -31.33 16.03
N LEU A 174 -14.23 -32.38 15.24
CA LEU A 174 -13.60 -32.58 13.94
C LEU A 174 -13.91 -31.41 12.99
N PRO A 175 -12.98 -31.04 12.10
CA PRO A 175 -13.23 -30.04 11.06
C PRO A 175 -14.30 -30.54 10.09
N ASN A 176 -15.33 -29.72 9.86
CA ASN A 176 -16.32 -29.97 8.80
C ASN A 176 -15.62 -29.98 7.42
N PRO A 177 -16.08 -30.80 6.47
CA PRO A 177 -15.49 -30.89 5.14
C PRO A 177 -15.57 -29.53 4.43
N GLU A 178 -14.41 -29.10 3.90
CA GLU A 178 -14.18 -27.80 3.29
C GLU A 178 -15.20 -27.52 2.17
N SER A 179 -16.06 -26.52 2.40
CA SER A 179 -16.90 -25.97 1.34
C SER A 179 -16.01 -25.33 0.27
N LEU A 180 -16.30 -25.56 -1.01
CA LEU A 180 -15.59 -24.97 -2.16
C LEU A 180 -15.42 -23.44 -2.09
N SER A 181 -16.26 -22.71 -1.34
CA SER A 181 -16.06 -21.28 -1.06
C SER A 181 -14.80 -21.03 -0.22
N GLY A 182 -14.51 -21.89 0.76
CA GLY A 182 -13.29 -21.82 1.56
C GLY A 182 -12.04 -22.04 0.73
N TYR A 183 -12.10 -22.87 -0.32
CA TYR A 183 -11.00 -23.03 -1.27
C TYR A 183 -10.77 -21.74 -2.09
N PHE A 184 -11.83 -21.09 -2.54
CA PHE A 184 -11.74 -19.81 -3.25
C PHE A 184 -11.23 -18.69 -2.34
N ASP A 185 -11.70 -18.60 -1.10
CA ASP A 185 -11.19 -17.66 -0.10
C ASP A 185 -9.70 -17.87 0.17
N THR A 186 -9.27 -19.15 0.22
CA THR A 186 -7.86 -19.53 0.34
C THR A 186 -7.06 -19.06 -0.88
N ILE A 187 -7.54 -19.31 -2.10
CA ILE A 187 -6.86 -18.85 -3.33
C ILE A 187 -6.74 -17.33 -3.36
N THR A 188 -7.80 -16.58 -3.04
CA THR A 188 -7.74 -15.11 -2.97
C THR A 188 -6.74 -14.67 -1.93
N THR A 189 -6.72 -15.30 -0.76
CA THR A 189 -5.74 -15.00 0.29
C THR A 189 -4.32 -15.26 -0.16
N VAL A 190 -4.08 -16.36 -0.90
CA VAL A 190 -2.76 -16.66 -1.50
C VAL A 190 -2.38 -15.63 -2.55
N ILE A 191 -3.29 -15.24 -3.44
CA ILE A 191 -3.03 -14.21 -4.47
C ILE A 191 -2.77 -12.84 -3.83
N LEU A 192 -3.53 -12.49 -2.78
CA LEU A 192 -3.29 -11.29 -1.97
C LEU A 192 -1.92 -11.35 -1.30
N GLY A 193 -1.57 -12.48 -0.68
CA GLY A 193 -0.29 -12.70 -0.02
C GLY A 193 0.90 -12.62 -0.97
N GLU A 194 0.82 -13.30 -2.11
CA GLU A 194 1.87 -13.30 -3.14
C GLU A 194 2.00 -11.93 -3.81
N GLY A 195 0.87 -11.26 -4.08
CA GLY A 195 0.85 -9.87 -4.52
C GLY A 195 1.61 -8.97 -3.55
N ILE A 196 1.26 -9.02 -2.25
CA ILE A 196 1.92 -8.27 -1.17
C ILE A 196 3.42 -8.59 -1.10
N ASN A 197 3.81 -9.86 -1.29
CA ASN A 197 5.21 -10.27 -1.28
C ASN A 197 5.98 -9.67 -2.48
N GLY A 198 5.40 -9.74 -3.68
CA GLY A 198 5.96 -9.09 -4.88
C GLY A 198 6.09 -7.57 -4.74
N PHE A 199 5.14 -6.92 -4.06
CA PHE A 199 5.26 -5.50 -3.69
C PHE A 199 6.37 -5.25 -2.69
N ALA A 200 6.53 -6.11 -1.68
CA ALA A 200 7.56 -5.95 -0.67
C ALA A 200 8.95 -5.99 -1.32
N GLY A 201 9.23 -6.96 -2.21
CA GLY A 201 10.50 -7.02 -2.94
C GLY A 201 10.75 -5.76 -3.78
N THR A 202 9.72 -5.23 -4.45
CA THR A 202 9.83 -4.00 -5.24
C THR A 202 10.06 -2.78 -4.35
N LEU A 203 9.35 -2.68 -3.24
CA LEU A 203 9.49 -1.60 -2.27
C LEU A 203 10.89 -1.60 -1.65
N ALA A 204 11.50 -2.77 -1.43
CA ALA A 204 12.87 -2.89 -0.93
C ALA A 204 13.85 -2.20 -1.87
N SER A 205 13.77 -2.56 -3.15
CA SER A 205 14.58 -1.98 -4.20
C SER A 205 14.35 -0.46 -4.26
N ILE A 206 13.10 -0.01 -4.28
CA ILE A 206 12.78 1.43 -4.33
C ILE A 206 13.26 2.19 -3.10
N LEU A 207 13.12 1.63 -1.90
CA LEU A 207 13.55 2.28 -0.65
C LEU A 207 15.08 2.39 -0.57
N SER A 208 15.81 1.47 -1.20
CA SER A 208 17.27 1.54 -1.31
C SER A 208 17.74 2.64 -2.28
N ILE A 209 16.88 3.06 -3.21
CA ILE A 209 17.21 4.11 -4.18
C ILE A 209 17.21 5.48 -3.47
N PRO A 210 18.26 6.30 -3.63
CA PRO A 210 18.33 7.63 -3.05
C PRO A 210 17.32 8.59 -3.70
N GLY A 211 16.84 9.58 -2.94
CA GLY A 211 15.87 10.55 -3.47
C GLY A 211 14.43 10.04 -3.47
N VAL A 212 14.12 9.03 -2.63
CA VAL A 212 12.74 8.62 -2.33
C VAL A 212 11.94 9.84 -1.84
N GLY A 213 11.12 10.38 -2.74
CA GLY A 213 10.36 11.59 -2.49
C GLY A 213 9.07 11.33 -1.71
N ARG A 214 8.43 12.42 -1.27
CA ARG A 214 7.10 12.39 -0.64
C ARG A 214 6.05 11.65 -1.49
N ALA A 215 6.19 11.69 -2.81
CA ALA A 215 5.31 11.01 -3.75
C ALA A 215 5.30 9.48 -3.56
N ILE A 216 6.47 8.87 -3.31
CA ILE A 216 6.58 7.42 -3.09
C ILE A 216 5.88 7.05 -1.79
N ALA A 217 6.08 7.82 -0.73
CA ALA A 217 5.41 7.59 0.56
C ALA A 217 3.87 7.64 0.42
N VAL A 218 3.35 8.63 -0.30
CA VAL A 218 1.91 8.74 -0.60
C VAL A 218 1.40 7.54 -1.39
N ASN A 219 2.16 7.06 -2.37
CA ASN A 219 1.81 5.88 -3.15
C ASN A 219 1.82 4.59 -2.32
N VAL A 220 2.78 4.43 -1.40
CA VAL A 220 2.86 3.30 -0.45
C VAL A 220 1.63 3.28 0.45
N VAL A 221 1.28 4.42 1.05
CA VAL A 221 0.09 4.55 1.89
C VAL A 221 -1.18 4.27 1.10
N SER A 222 -1.30 4.83 -0.11
CA SER A 222 -2.44 4.60 -1.00
C SER A 222 -2.59 3.12 -1.36
N THR A 223 -1.49 2.44 -1.62
CA THR A 223 -1.47 0.99 -1.89
C THR A 223 -1.95 0.17 -0.71
N ALA A 224 -1.50 0.50 0.50
CA ALA A 224 -1.97 -0.18 1.70
C ALA A 224 -3.49 -0.02 1.86
N PHE A 225 -4.02 1.18 1.60
CA PHE A 225 -5.46 1.42 1.60
C PHE A 225 -6.20 0.63 0.50
N ILE A 226 -5.69 0.60 -0.73
CA ILE A 226 -6.29 -0.17 -1.82
C ILE A 226 -6.39 -1.65 -1.44
N ILE A 227 -5.30 -2.25 -0.97
CA ILE A 227 -5.26 -3.66 -0.55
C ILE A 227 -6.26 -3.90 0.60
N TRP A 228 -6.30 -2.99 1.58
CA TRP A 228 -7.23 -3.08 2.70
C TRP A 228 -8.69 -3.00 2.24
N PHE A 229 -9.03 -2.06 1.36
CA PHE A 229 -10.38 -1.92 0.82
C PHE A 229 -10.78 -3.14 -0.03
N ILE A 230 -9.89 -3.67 -0.86
CA ILE A 230 -10.16 -4.91 -1.62
C ILE A 230 -10.46 -6.05 -0.66
N ALA A 231 -9.61 -6.24 0.35
CA ALA A 231 -9.80 -7.29 1.35
C ALA A 231 -11.12 -7.12 2.09
N TYR A 232 -11.46 -5.89 2.52
CA TYR A 232 -12.73 -5.61 3.18
C TYR A 232 -13.93 -5.88 2.27
N ILE A 233 -13.97 -5.30 1.07
CA ILE A 233 -15.12 -5.41 0.15
C ILE A 233 -15.35 -6.87 -0.24
N TYR A 234 -14.28 -7.66 -0.33
CA TYR A 234 -14.32 -9.09 -0.62
C TYR A 234 -14.72 -9.95 0.60
N PHE A 235 -14.02 -9.84 1.75
CA PHE A 235 -14.20 -10.73 2.92
C PHE A 235 -15.22 -10.27 3.95
N GLU A 236 -15.54 -8.97 4.02
CA GLU A 236 -16.52 -8.41 4.97
C GLU A 236 -17.72 -7.77 4.25
N GLY A 237 -17.74 -7.84 2.90
CA GLY A 237 -18.87 -7.36 2.11
C GLY A 237 -20.18 -8.06 2.47
N PRO A 238 -21.35 -7.53 2.06
CA PRO A 238 -22.69 -7.97 2.49
C PRO A 238 -23.01 -9.46 2.29
N HIS A 239 -22.15 -10.22 1.59
CA HIS A 239 -22.34 -11.60 1.17
C HIS A 239 -21.17 -12.53 1.53
N SER A 240 -20.14 -12.03 2.21
CA SER A 240 -18.98 -12.85 2.52
C SER A 240 -19.36 -14.07 3.36
N GLY A 241 -18.83 -15.23 2.98
CA GLY A 241 -19.06 -16.50 3.67
C GLY A 241 -20.41 -17.18 3.45
N THR A 242 -21.31 -16.63 2.60
CA THR A 242 -22.55 -17.32 2.24
C THR A 242 -22.44 -17.91 0.84
N THR A 243 -22.70 -19.21 0.68
CA THR A 243 -22.81 -19.84 -0.64
C THR A 243 -24.13 -19.43 -1.30
N PRO A 244 -24.16 -19.19 -2.63
CA PRO A 244 -25.39 -18.80 -3.29
C PRO A 244 -26.43 -19.90 -3.10
N LYS A 245 -27.59 -19.54 -2.53
CA LYS A 245 -28.72 -20.44 -2.43
C LYS A 245 -29.31 -20.61 -3.83
N GLY A 246 -29.25 -21.81 -4.40
CA GLY A 246 -29.82 -22.11 -5.73
C GLY A 246 -29.07 -23.19 -6.51
N GLU A 247 -29.77 -23.81 -7.48
CA GLU A 247 -29.24 -24.90 -8.30
C GLU A 247 -28.35 -24.44 -9.49
N GLY A 248 -27.37 -25.29 -9.83
CA GLY A 248 -26.63 -25.37 -11.09
C GLY A 248 -26.06 -24.07 -11.68
N ILE A 249 -26.85 -23.42 -12.54
CA ILE A 249 -26.42 -22.35 -13.44
C ILE A 249 -25.96 -21.11 -12.67
N ARG A 250 -26.66 -20.76 -11.60
CA ARG A 250 -26.33 -19.57 -10.80
C ARG A 250 -24.99 -19.70 -10.09
N ARG A 251 -24.73 -20.90 -9.56
CA ARG A 251 -23.45 -21.26 -8.95
C ARG A 251 -22.34 -21.27 -9.99
N MET A 252 -22.62 -21.74 -11.21
CA MET A 252 -21.68 -21.70 -12.33
C MET A 252 -21.34 -20.26 -12.75
N ILE A 253 -22.34 -19.38 -12.91
CA ILE A 253 -22.13 -17.96 -13.23
C ILE A 253 -21.30 -17.29 -12.14
N TRP A 254 -21.60 -17.54 -10.87
CA TRP A 254 -20.81 -17.02 -9.75
C TRP A 254 -19.34 -17.47 -9.83
N MET A 255 -19.08 -18.74 -10.11
CA MET A 255 -17.71 -19.24 -10.32
C MET A 255 -17.03 -18.64 -11.55
N VAL A 256 -17.74 -18.51 -12.67
CA VAL A 256 -17.18 -17.93 -13.90
C VAL A 256 -16.82 -16.47 -13.67
N MET A 257 -17.63 -15.72 -12.92
CA MET A 257 -17.36 -14.32 -12.57
C MET A 257 -16.28 -14.15 -11.48
N TYR A 258 -15.87 -15.25 -10.85
CA TYR A 258 -14.76 -15.27 -9.91
C TYR A 258 -13.40 -15.17 -10.59
N LEU A 259 -13.24 -15.83 -11.74
CA LEU A 259 -12.01 -15.79 -12.52
C LEU A 259 -11.62 -14.37 -12.99
N PRO A 260 -12.50 -13.57 -13.61
CA PRO A 260 -12.16 -12.20 -13.99
C PRO A 260 -11.92 -11.30 -12.78
N LEU A 261 -12.55 -11.55 -11.63
CA LEU A 261 -12.24 -10.85 -10.39
C LEU A 261 -10.79 -11.12 -9.96
N LEU A 262 -10.41 -12.39 -9.85
CA LEU A 262 -9.05 -12.79 -9.50
C LEU A 262 -8.01 -12.25 -10.48
N ALA A 263 -8.28 -12.37 -11.78
CA ALA A 263 -7.40 -11.85 -12.82
C ALA A 263 -7.25 -10.32 -12.69
N SER A 264 -8.33 -9.60 -12.38
CA SER A 264 -8.27 -8.14 -12.20
C SER A 264 -7.51 -7.75 -10.94
N ILE A 265 -7.62 -8.49 -9.83
CA ILE A 265 -6.81 -8.28 -8.62
C ILE A 265 -5.33 -8.49 -8.93
N PHE A 266 -5.00 -9.59 -9.61
CA PHE A 266 -3.62 -9.90 -9.99
C PHE A 266 -3.04 -8.83 -10.93
N LEU A 267 -3.76 -8.46 -11.98
CA LEU A 267 -3.35 -7.42 -12.93
C LEU A 267 -3.27 -6.03 -12.28
N LEU A 268 -4.16 -5.72 -11.33
CA LEU A 268 -4.05 -4.51 -10.52
C LEU A 268 -2.74 -4.53 -9.73
N PHE A 269 -2.36 -5.65 -9.12
CA PHE A 269 -1.11 -5.72 -8.36
C PHE A 269 0.13 -5.57 -9.22
N VAL A 270 0.16 -6.22 -10.39
CA VAL A 270 1.21 -6.00 -11.38
C VAL A 270 1.25 -4.53 -11.82
N GLY A 271 0.08 -3.93 -12.09
CA GLY A 271 -0.06 -2.52 -12.45
C GLY A 271 0.46 -1.57 -11.37
N MET A 272 0.12 -1.81 -10.12
CA MET A 272 0.59 -1.03 -8.97
C MET A 272 2.10 -1.18 -8.79
N LYS A 273 2.67 -2.39 -8.96
CA LYS A 273 4.13 -2.63 -8.90
C LYS A 273 4.85 -1.79 -9.96
N ASN A 274 4.36 -1.84 -11.19
CA ASN A 274 4.90 -1.09 -12.31
C ASN A 274 4.74 0.43 -12.10
N GLN A 275 3.61 0.87 -11.54
CA GLN A 275 3.39 2.26 -11.18
C GLN A 275 4.36 2.74 -10.10
N PHE A 276 4.73 1.88 -9.14
CA PHE A 276 5.75 2.18 -8.15
C PHE A 276 7.12 2.34 -8.75
N LEU A 277 7.54 1.40 -9.60
CA LEU A 277 8.82 1.47 -10.32
C LEU A 277 8.89 2.76 -11.15
N LEU A 278 7.84 3.07 -11.89
CA LEU A 278 7.75 4.31 -12.67
C LEU A 278 7.83 5.57 -11.79
N THR A 279 7.07 5.61 -10.70
CA THR A 279 7.08 6.74 -9.75
C THR A 279 8.48 6.90 -9.15
N ALA A 280 9.08 5.80 -8.71
CA ALA A 280 10.39 5.78 -8.11
C ALA A 280 11.45 6.28 -9.09
N PHE A 281 11.41 5.77 -10.32
CA PHE A 281 12.30 6.18 -11.40
C PHE A 281 12.20 7.69 -11.68
N ILE A 282 11.00 8.20 -11.98
CA ILE A 282 10.78 9.62 -12.30
C ILE A 282 11.14 10.51 -11.10
N SER A 283 10.71 10.12 -9.88
CA SER A 283 11.02 10.88 -8.66
C SER A 283 12.51 10.92 -8.39
N THR A 284 13.21 9.80 -8.56
CA THR A 284 14.66 9.69 -8.33
C THR A 284 15.42 10.57 -9.29
N ILE A 285 15.12 10.52 -10.60
CA ILE A 285 15.78 11.34 -11.61
C ILE A 285 15.52 12.82 -11.33
N LYS A 286 14.27 13.24 -11.09
CA LYS A 286 13.93 14.65 -10.82
C LYS A 286 14.56 15.16 -9.52
N ALA A 287 14.49 14.39 -8.45
CA ALA A 287 15.07 14.77 -7.16
C ALA A 287 16.60 14.84 -7.25
N SER A 288 17.24 13.83 -7.86
CA SER A 288 18.69 13.78 -8.00
C SER A 288 19.23 14.91 -8.87
N THR A 289 18.59 15.18 -10.01
CA THR A 289 19.01 16.28 -10.89
C THR A 289 18.81 17.65 -10.23
N ALA A 290 17.70 17.86 -9.50
CA ALA A 290 17.45 19.09 -8.77
C ALA A 290 18.43 19.30 -7.60
N GLU A 291 18.71 18.24 -6.84
CA GLU A 291 19.63 18.26 -5.70
C GLU A 291 21.07 18.48 -6.18
N LEU A 292 21.52 17.76 -7.22
CA LEU A 292 22.83 17.96 -7.83
C LEU A 292 22.99 19.40 -8.32
N ARG A 293 22.00 19.92 -9.06
CA ARG A 293 22.00 21.31 -9.50
C ARG A 293 22.10 22.28 -8.32
N GLY A 294 21.39 22.00 -7.24
CA GLY A 294 21.47 22.77 -5.99
C GLY A 294 22.88 22.75 -5.38
N LEU A 295 23.52 21.59 -5.31
CA LEU A 295 24.88 21.43 -4.81
C LEU A 295 25.89 22.18 -5.68
N LEU A 296 25.83 21.99 -7.00
CA LEU A 296 26.69 22.67 -7.96
C LEU A 296 26.53 24.20 -7.90
N ASN A 297 25.29 24.69 -7.77
CA ASN A 297 25.02 26.12 -7.65
C ASN A 297 25.54 26.71 -6.34
N ARG A 298 25.30 26.04 -5.19
CA ARG A 298 25.77 26.49 -3.87
C ARG A 298 27.29 26.58 -3.80
N ALA A 299 27.96 25.68 -4.51
CA ALA A 299 29.39 25.64 -4.52
C ALA A 299 30.01 26.57 -5.60
N HIS A 300 29.19 27.36 -6.32
CA HIS A 300 29.62 28.26 -7.41
C HIS A 300 30.38 27.55 -8.54
N PHE A 301 29.97 26.31 -8.84
CA PHE A 301 30.72 25.42 -9.72
C PHE A 301 31.05 26.01 -11.10
N PRO A 302 30.20 26.74 -11.84
CA PRO A 302 30.61 27.26 -13.15
C PRO A 302 31.84 28.19 -13.13
N ASN A 303 32.07 28.88 -12.00
CA ASN A 303 33.06 29.96 -11.91
C ASN A 303 34.38 29.53 -11.22
N ASN A 304 34.41 28.39 -10.52
CA ASN A 304 35.49 28.06 -9.58
C ASN A 304 36.17 26.68 -9.81
N ILE A 305 36.04 26.11 -11.01
CA ILE A 305 36.61 24.76 -11.34
C ILE A 305 38.14 24.79 -11.42
N THR A 306 38.78 25.96 -11.49
CA THR A 306 40.25 26.04 -11.50
C THR A 306 40.91 25.43 -10.26
N ASN A 307 40.18 25.27 -9.16
CA ASN A 307 40.69 24.67 -7.93
C ASN A 307 40.34 23.16 -7.84
N SER A 308 40.88 22.36 -8.77
CA SER A 308 40.44 20.99 -9.02
C SER A 308 40.52 20.04 -7.82
N ALA A 309 41.52 20.20 -6.95
CA ALA A 309 41.74 19.34 -5.78
C ALA A 309 40.65 19.48 -4.70
N LEU A 310 40.01 20.67 -4.60
CA LEU A 310 38.96 20.93 -3.61
C LEU A 310 37.63 20.25 -3.99
N TRP A 311 37.40 20.03 -5.28
CA TRP A 311 36.15 19.48 -5.80
C TRP A 311 36.12 17.96 -5.82
N GLU A 312 37.24 17.35 -6.16
CA GLU A 312 37.40 15.89 -6.13
C GLU A 312 37.20 15.35 -4.71
N THR A 313 37.66 16.09 -3.71
CA THR A 313 37.61 15.71 -2.28
C THR A 313 36.37 16.23 -1.55
N ASN A 314 35.42 16.88 -2.23
CA ASN A 314 34.26 17.46 -1.58
C ASN A 314 33.36 16.36 -0.96
N PRO A 315 33.25 16.28 0.38
CA PRO A 315 32.56 15.17 1.04
C PRO A 315 31.06 15.17 0.74
N THR A 316 30.44 16.34 0.55
CA THR A 316 29.00 16.46 0.27
C THR A 316 28.65 15.91 -1.11
N ILE A 317 29.47 16.19 -2.12
CA ILE A 317 29.25 15.65 -3.47
C ILE A 317 29.58 14.15 -3.49
N LYS A 318 30.66 13.74 -2.80
CA LYS A 318 31.02 12.32 -2.67
C LYS A 318 29.90 11.51 -2.04
N GLU A 319 29.36 11.95 -0.92
CA GLU A 319 28.22 11.32 -0.24
C GLU A 319 26.96 11.31 -1.14
N PHE A 320 26.69 12.41 -1.85
CA PHE A 320 25.58 12.48 -2.81
C PHE A 320 25.71 11.44 -3.93
N MET A 321 26.91 11.23 -4.47
CA MET A 321 27.16 10.23 -5.52
C MET A 321 27.17 8.80 -4.95
N PHE A 322 27.72 8.60 -3.75
CA PHE A 322 27.72 7.31 -3.06
C PHE A 322 26.30 6.84 -2.70
N ALA A 323 25.44 7.76 -2.28
CA ALA A 323 24.02 7.51 -2.14
C ALA A 323 23.40 6.87 -3.38
N ARG A 324 23.95 7.19 -4.56
CA ARG A 324 23.54 6.71 -5.87
C ARG A 324 24.46 5.60 -6.38
N LYS A 325 25.32 4.97 -5.60
CA LYS A 325 26.22 3.92 -6.12
C LYS A 325 27.11 4.40 -7.27
N ILE A 326 27.44 5.70 -7.30
CA ILE A 326 28.35 6.32 -8.28
C ILE A 326 29.62 6.72 -7.56
N ILE A 327 30.76 6.38 -8.16
CA ILE A 327 32.07 6.85 -7.72
C ILE A 327 32.28 8.27 -8.26
N TRP A 328 32.36 9.25 -7.35
CA TRP A 328 32.48 10.66 -7.73
C TRP A 328 33.77 10.96 -8.49
N SER A 329 34.89 10.36 -8.08
CA SER A 329 36.21 10.58 -8.71
C SER A 329 36.17 10.25 -10.21
N ASP A 330 35.61 9.11 -10.58
CA ASP A 330 35.43 8.71 -11.99
C ASP A 330 34.57 9.70 -12.79
N GLU A 331 33.42 10.12 -12.23
CA GLU A 331 32.54 11.09 -12.89
C GLU A 331 33.13 12.50 -12.97
N TYR A 332 33.92 12.86 -11.96
CA TYR A 332 34.62 14.13 -11.92
C TYR A 332 35.70 14.20 -12.99
N GLN A 333 36.46 13.13 -13.22
CA GLN A 333 37.45 13.09 -14.31
C GLN A 333 36.79 13.29 -15.68
N LYS A 334 35.65 12.61 -15.95
CA LYS A 334 34.87 12.80 -17.18
C LYS A 334 34.40 14.25 -17.35
N LEU A 335 34.00 14.89 -16.25
CA LEU A 335 33.59 16.29 -16.25
C LEU A 335 34.75 17.25 -16.53
N ILE A 336 35.94 16.98 -15.98
CA ILE A 336 37.17 17.76 -16.23
C ILE A 336 37.65 17.57 -17.67
N GLU A 337 37.60 16.37 -18.23
CA GLU A 337 37.89 16.12 -19.65
C GLU A 337 36.94 16.90 -20.56
N ALA A 338 35.64 16.92 -20.24
CA ALA A 338 34.65 17.72 -20.95
C ALA A 338 34.97 19.23 -20.89
N ARG A 339 35.53 19.69 -19.76
CA ARG A 339 36.02 21.07 -19.62
C ARG A 339 37.23 21.34 -20.50
N GLY A 340 38.21 20.43 -20.50
CA GLY A 340 39.42 20.55 -21.32
C GLY A 340 39.12 20.65 -22.81
N ASN A 341 38.03 20.03 -23.25
CA ASN A 341 37.57 20.06 -24.65
C ASN A 341 36.75 21.32 -25.02
N SER A 342 36.43 22.19 -24.06
CA SER A 342 35.60 23.38 -24.29
C SER A 342 36.46 24.62 -24.56
N THR A 343 36.23 25.33 -25.66
CA THR A 343 37.01 26.54 -26.01
C THR A 343 36.40 27.82 -25.44
N ASN A 344 35.11 27.81 -25.16
CA ASN A 344 34.37 28.97 -24.65
C ASN A 344 33.34 28.57 -23.56
N SER A 345 32.75 29.58 -22.89
CA SER A 345 31.81 29.36 -21.78
C SER A 345 30.48 28.74 -22.22
N GLN A 346 30.06 28.95 -23.47
CA GLN A 346 28.83 28.38 -23.99
C GLN A 346 29.00 26.87 -24.25
N GLU A 347 30.07 26.47 -24.92
CA GLU A 347 30.46 25.06 -25.12
C GLU A 347 30.60 24.34 -23.80
N TRP A 348 31.21 24.99 -22.80
CA TRP A 348 31.30 24.44 -21.45
C TRP A 348 29.92 24.16 -20.86
N THR A 349 28.99 25.11 -20.97
CA THR A 349 27.62 24.95 -20.45
C THR A 349 26.88 23.81 -21.15
N GLU A 350 27.01 23.71 -22.48
CA GLU A 350 26.43 22.62 -23.27
C GLU A 350 27.01 21.27 -22.83
N ASN A 351 28.34 21.16 -22.70
CA ASN A 351 29.02 19.94 -22.26
C ASN A 351 28.66 19.53 -20.82
N VAL A 352 28.44 20.48 -19.90
CA VAL A 352 27.94 20.19 -18.54
C VAL A 352 26.52 19.63 -18.57
N HIS A 353 25.64 20.19 -19.41
CA HIS A 353 24.29 19.63 -19.59
C HIS A 353 24.36 18.21 -20.14
N ALA A 354 25.29 17.98 -21.07
CA ALA A 354 25.51 16.70 -21.70
C ALA A 354 26.01 15.64 -20.70
N TRP A 355 26.98 16.00 -19.86
CA TRP A 355 27.43 15.21 -18.72
C TRP A 355 26.29 14.95 -17.73
N THR A 356 25.47 15.95 -17.41
CA THR A 356 24.34 15.80 -16.49
C THR A 356 23.30 14.81 -17.03
N SER A 357 23.03 14.83 -18.34
CA SER A 357 22.14 13.86 -18.99
C SER A 357 22.72 12.45 -18.93
N ARG A 358 24.01 12.27 -19.20
CA ARG A 358 24.69 10.98 -19.00
C ARG A 358 24.58 10.49 -17.56
N LEU A 359 24.90 11.34 -16.60
CA LEU A 359 24.77 11.02 -15.19
C LEU A 359 23.34 10.60 -14.81
N SER A 360 22.33 11.28 -15.34
CA SER A 360 20.94 10.87 -15.11
C SER A 360 20.58 9.52 -15.73
N LEU A 361 21.20 9.15 -16.86
CA LEU A 361 21.07 7.79 -17.41
C LEU A 361 21.79 6.77 -16.53
N THR A 362 22.96 7.12 -15.96
CA THR A 362 23.64 6.25 -14.97
C THR A 362 22.71 6.01 -13.79
N ILE A 363 22.08 7.06 -13.29
CA ILE A 363 21.12 6.99 -12.18
C ILE A 363 19.89 6.17 -12.56
N ALA A 364 19.40 6.33 -13.79
CA ALA A 364 18.28 5.58 -14.33
C ALA A 364 18.59 4.07 -14.48
N SER A 365 19.84 3.73 -14.81
CA SER A 365 20.28 2.35 -15.06
C SER A 365 20.90 1.65 -13.84
N MET A 366 20.80 2.25 -12.64
CA MET A 366 21.28 1.65 -11.40
C MET A 366 20.54 0.36 -11.06
N GLY A 367 21.13 -0.76 -11.48
CA GLY A 367 20.55 -2.08 -11.42
C GLY A 367 20.67 -2.76 -12.78
N LYS A 368 21.92 -3.03 -13.21
CA LYS A 368 22.23 -3.71 -14.49
C LYS A 368 21.40 -4.98 -14.68
N ASP A 369 21.07 -5.66 -13.57
CA ASP A 369 20.34 -6.92 -13.54
C ASP A 369 18.86 -6.82 -14.00
N GLY A 370 18.35 -5.61 -14.29
CA GLY A 370 16.97 -5.40 -14.75
C GLY A 370 16.83 -4.64 -16.08
N VAL A 371 17.93 -4.21 -16.71
CA VAL A 371 17.89 -3.45 -17.95
C VAL A 371 17.90 -4.41 -19.15
N PRO A 372 16.93 -4.34 -20.07
CA PRO A 372 16.95 -5.15 -21.28
C PRO A 372 18.23 -4.93 -22.10
N GLU A 373 18.79 -5.98 -22.70
CA GLU A 373 20.07 -5.94 -23.43
C GLU A 373 20.04 -4.92 -24.58
N ASN A 374 18.90 -4.79 -25.28
CA ASN A 374 18.72 -3.77 -26.32
C ASN A 374 18.82 -2.34 -25.75
N VAL A 375 18.35 -2.11 -24.54
CA VAL A 375 18.45 -0.80 -23.90
C VAL A 375 19.87 -0.56 -23.40
N GLN A 376 20.53 -1.59 -22.85
CA GLN A 376 21.91 -1.49 -22.42
C GLN A 376 22.85 -1.13 -23.58
N THR A 377 22.69 -1.76 -24.76
CA THR A 377 23.46 -1.40 -25.95
C THR A 377 23.23 0.04 -26.41
N LEU A 378 21.99 0.56 -26.33
CA LEU A 378 21.70 1.97 -26.62
C LEU A 378 22.37 2.91 -25.60
N VAL A 379 22.33 2.54 -24.32
CA VAL A 379 22.98 3.27 -23.23
C VAL A 379 24.49 3.33 -23.48
N ASP A 380 25.13 2.18 -23.73
CA ASP A 380 26.57 2.09 -23.99
C ASP A 380 26.97 2.89 -25.22
N THR A 381 26.15 2.83 -26.29
CA THR A 381 26.33 3.66 -27.48
C THR A 381 26.28 5.14 -27.11
N TYR A 382 25.30 5.57 -26.31
CA TYR A 382 25.16 6.97 -25.89
C TYR A 382 26.35 7.49 -25.05
N TYR A 383 26.96 6.62 -24.24
CA TYR A 383 28.18 6.95 -23.50
C TYR A 383 29.43 7.07 -24.37
N ASN A 384 29.55 6.21 -25.38
CA ASN A 384 30.74 6.14 -26.24
C ASN A 384 30.76 7.17 -27.38
N VAL A 385 29.66 7.89 -27.60
CA VAL A 385 29.54 8.88 -28.67
C VAL A 385 30.20 10.22 -28.32
N ASN A 386 30.71 10.93 -29.34
CA ASN A 386 31.34 12.25 -29.20
C ASN A 386 30.41 13.32 -28.58
N SER A 387 31.00 14.27 -27.86
CA SER A 387 30.31 15.41 -27.24
C SER A 387 29.47 16.23 -28.23
N THR A 388 29.91 16.37 -29.49
CA THR A 388 29.17 17.09 -30.54
C THR A 388 27.79 16.49 -30.79
N PHE A 389 27.70 15.17 -30.89
CA PHE A 389 26.40 14.49 -31.08
C PHE A 389 25.53 14.64 -29.83
N LEU A 390 26.13 14.56 -28.65
CA LEU A 390 25.43 14.74 -27.37
C LEU A 390 24.78 16.13 -27.26
N ASN A 391 25.50 17.18 -27.70
CA ASN A 391 24.98 18.54 -27.74
C ASN A 391 23.87 18.69 -28.79
N GLN A 392 23.99 18.02 -29.94
CA GLN A 392 22.92 17.95 -30.93
C GLN A 392 21.68 17.22 -30.38
N ASP A 393 21.88 16.12 -29.66
CA ASP A 393 20.81 15.36 -29.01
C ASP A 393 20.07 16.19 -27.95
N LEU A 394 20.79 16.98 -27.15
CA LEU A 394 20.20 17.93 -26.20
C LEU A 394 19.37 19.02 -26.88
N ARG A 395 19.84 19.54 -28.03
CA ARG A 395 19.07 20.51 -28.81
C ARG A 395 17.79 19.87 -29.35
N LEU A 396 17.88 18.63 -29.85
CA LEU A 396 16.72 17.85 -30.26
C LEU A 396 15.78 17.58 -29.09
N GLN A 397 16.29 17.26 -27.90
CA GLN A 397 15.49 17.05 -26.71
C GLN A 397 14.59 18.26 -26.39
N ASN A 398 15.09 19.47 -26.59
CA ASN A 398 14.31 20.69 -26.37
C ASN A 398 13.30 20.99 -27.49
N GLN A 399 13.61 20.60 -28.74
CA GLN A 399 12.79 20.88 -29.92
C GLN A 399 11.75 19.78 -30.19
N ASP A 400 12.21 18.54 -30.29
CA ASP A 400 11.42 17.33 -30.47
C ASP A 400 12.04 16.15 -29.70
N PRO A 401 11.61 15.90 -28.45
CA PRO A 401 12.11 14.80 -27.62
C PRO A 401 12.05 13.43 -28.30
N ARG A 402 11.14 13.23 -29.25
CA ARG A 402 10.97 11.94 -29.96
C ARG A 402 12.18 11.57 -30.80
N LEU A 403 12.92 12.57 -31.27
CA LEU A 403 14.13 12.39 -32.07
C LEU A 403 15.38 12.27 -31.20
N SER A 404 15.28 12.58 -29.90
CA SER A 404 16.40 12.49 -28.99
C SER A 404 16.64 11.04 -28.56
N MET A 405 17.89 10.59 -28.72
CA MET A 405 18.35 9.28 -28.27
C MET A 405 18.24 9.14 -26.75
N TYR A 406 18.53 10.21 -25.98
CA TYR A 406 18.31 10.23 -24.53
C TYR A 406 16.85 9.92 -24.14
N SER A 407 15.91 10.62 -24.79
CA SER A 407 14.49 10.44 -24.47
C SER A 407 13.99 9.07 -24.90
N LYS A 408 14.50 8.54 -26.03
CA LYS A 408 14.23 7.18 -26.49
C LYS A 408 14.70 6.13 -25.48
N ILE A 409 15.92 6.26 -24.95
CA ILE A 409 16.46 5.36 -23.91
C ILE A 409 15.56 5.39 -22.67
N LEU A 410 15.16 6.58 -22.21
CA LEU A 410 14.26 6.70 -21.06
C LEU A 410 12.89 6.08 -21.33
N ILE A 411 12.31 6.27 -22.52
CA ILE A 411 11.04 5.64 -22.88
C ILE A 411 11.17 4.13 -22.87
N GLU A 412 12.21 3.57 -23.48
CA GLU A 412 12.42 2.11 -23.52
C GLU A 412 12.67 1.52 -22.13
N LEU A 413 13.40 2.22 -21.25
CA LEU A 413 13.55 1.83 -19.84
C LEU A 413 12.21 1.81 -19.10
N MET A 414 11.28 2.70 -19.45
CA MET A 414 9.99 2.85 -18.77
C MET A 414 8.83 2.13 -19.47
N ASP A 415 8.99 1.63 -20.70
CA ASP A 415 7.88 1.24 -21.58
C ASP A 415 6.97 0.19 -20.93
N GLY A 416 7.55 -0.89 -20.39
CA GLY A 416 6.80 -1.92 -19.68
C GLY A 416 6.03 -1.37 -18.46
N SER A 417 6.62 -0.39 -17.76
CA SER A 417 5.97 0.26 -16.62
C SER A 417 4.87 1.23 -17.06
N LEU A 418 5.10 1.99 -18.13
CA LEU A 418 4.15 2.96 -18.69
C LEU A 418 2.91 2.26 -19.24
N GLN A 419 3.07 1.18 -20.01
CA GLN A 419 1.95 0.42 -20.55
C GLN A 419 1.07 -0.13 -19.42
N SER A 420 1.67 -0.77 -18.42
CA SER A 420 0.92 -1.31 -17.29
C SER A 420 0.23 -0.23 -16.46
N ALA A 421 0.90 0.91 -16.26
CA ALA A 421 0.34 2.05 -15.56
C ALA A 421 -0.85 2.70 -16.28
N ARG A 422 -0.91 2.65 -17.62
CA ARG A 422 -2.06 3.14 -18.41
C ARG A 422 -3.33 2.33 -18.16
N TYR A 423 -3.21 1.02 -17.96
CA TYR A 423 -4.35 0.10 -17.84
C TYR A 423 -4.78 -0.19 -16.39
N ILE A 424 -4.02 0.30 -15.40
CA ILE A 424 -4.28 0.05 -13.97
C ILE A 424 -5.70 0.44 -13.53
N LEU A 425 -6.26 1.52 -14.10
CA LEU A 425 -7.62 1.97 -13.82
C LEU A 425 -8.68 0.99 -14.30
N ILE A 426 -8.48 0.35 -15.45
CA ILE A 426 -9.40 -0.67 -15.95
C ILE A 426 -9.37 -1.86 -15.02
N PHE A 427 -8.21 -2.28 -14.53
CA PHE A 427 -8.13 -3.39 -13.58
C PHE A 427 -8.83 -3.04 -12.26
N ALA A 428 -8.65 -1.82 -11.75
CA ALA A 428 -9.37 -1.34 -10.58
C ALA A 428 -10.89 -1.28 -10.80
N ALA A 429 -11.33 -0.83 -11.98
CA ALA A 429 -12.73 -0.78 -12.38
C ALA A 429 -13.33 -2.18 -12.52
N ALA A 430 -12.61 -3.09 -13.16
CA ALA A 430 -13.02 -4.47 -13.41
C ALA A 430 -13.28 -5.21 -12.09
N ILE A 431 -12.48 -4.96 -11.04
CA ILE A 431 -12.75 -5.51 -9.70
C ILE A 431 -14.14 -5.10 -9.20
N LEU A 432 -14.49 -3.82 -9.24
CA LEU A 432 -15.80 -3.34 -8.78
C LEU A 432 -16.95 -3.86 -9.66
N ILE A 433 -16.74 -3.91 -10.98
CA ILE A 433 -17.74 -4.45 -11.91
C ILE A 433 -17.96 -5.94 -11.65
N SER A 434 -16.88 -6.73 -11.55
CA SER A 434 -16.96 -8.16 -11.25
C SER A 434 -17.61 -8.42 -9.89
N LEU A 435 -17.27 -7.66 -8.85
CA LEU A 435 -17.93 -7.76 -7.54
C LEU A 435 -19.40 -7.38 -7.59
N GLY A 436 -19.77 -6.34 -8.35
CA GLY A 436 -21.16 -5.96 -8.59
C GLY A 436 -21.94 -7.07 -9.28
N LEU A 437 -21.37 -7.68 -10.33
CA LEU A 437 -21.98 -8.78 -11.07
C LEU A 437 -22.05 -10.07 -10.24
N GLN A 438 -21.03 -10.39 -9.44
CA GLN A 438 -21.08 -11.50 -8.48
C GLN A 438 -22.18 -11.27 -7.45
N SER A 439 -22.31 -10.04 -6.96
CA SER A 439 -23.35 -9.68 -5.99
C SER A 439 -24.75 -9.78 -6.61
N LEU A 440 -24.89 -9.44 -7.90
CA LEU A 440 -26.12 -9.65 -8.66
C LEU A 440 -26.43 -11.14 -8.85
N ALA A 441 -25.41 -11.95 -9.16
CA ALA A 441 -25.53 -13.40 -9.21
C ALA A 441 -25.90 -13.99 -7.83
N HIS A 442 -25.48 -13.37 -6.71
CA HIS A 442 -25.75 -13.83 -5.34
C HIS A 442 -27.05 -13.32 -4.73
N SER A 443 -27.55 -12.17 -5.19
CA SER A 443 -28.87 -11.66 -4.83
C SER A 443 -29.94 -12.52 -5.48
N GLU A 444 -30.76 -13.23 -4.69
CA GLU A 444 -31.98 -13.78 -5.28
C GLU A 444 -32.73 -12.57 -5.84
N ILE A 445 -33.01 -12.56 -7.14
CA ILE A 445 -33.75 -11.47 -7.80
C ILE A 445 -35.08 -11.17 -7.05
N LYS A 446 -35.59 -12.16 -6.30
CA LYS A 446 -36.77 -12.11 -5.42
C LYS A 446 -36.58 -11.48 -4.03
N ALA A 447 -35.36 -11.34 -3.51
CA ALA A 447 -35.14 -10.66 -2.23
C ALA A 447 -35.29 -9.14 -2.46
N ASN A 448 -36.45 -8.61 -2.07
CA ASN A 448 -36.88 -7.23 -2.31
C ASN A 448 -36.15 -6.22 -1.39
N ASP A 449 -34.86 -6.43 -1.11
CA ASP A 449 -34.07 -5.55 -0.24
C ASP A 449 -33.50 -4.38 -1.06
N PRO A 450 -34.04 -3.15 -0.91
CA PRO A 450 -33.59 -1.99 -1.69
C PRO A 450 -32.13 -1.63 -1.39
N TYR A 451 -31.62 -1.94 -0.19
CA TYR A 451 -30.25 -1.60 0.20
C TYR A 451 -29.22 -2.45 -0.55
N GLN A 452 -29.51 -3.74 -0.75
CA GLN A 452 -28.64 -4.63 -1.50
C GLN A 452 -28.53 -4.22 -2.98
N ARG A 453 -29.67 -3.84 -3.60
CA ARG A 453 -29.69 -3.30 -4.96
C ARG A 453 -28.88 -2.01 -5.05
N ALA A 454 -29.01 -1.10 -4.06
CA ALA A 454 -28.22 0.12 -4.01
C ALA A 454 -26.70 -0.14 -3.94
N VAL A 455 -26.25 -1.11 -3.14
CA VAL A 455 -24.82 -1.51 -3.08
C VAL A 455 -24.34 -2.03 -4.44
N ILE A 456 -25.10 -2.94 -5.07
CA ILE A 456 -24.77 -3.49 -6.39
C ILE A 456 -24.65 -2.37 -7.44
N THR A 457 -25.66 -1.50 -7.50
CA THR A 457 -25.68 -0.37 -8.43
C THR A 457 -24.52 0.59 -8.17
N CYS A 458 -24.19 0.87 -6.91
CA CYS A 458 -23.04 1.72 -6.56
C CYS A 458 -21.71 1.12 -7.03
N ARG A 459 -21.48 -0.19 -6.81
CA ARG A 459 -20.28 -0.90 -7.28
C ARG A 459 -20.14 -0.80 -8.80
N LEU A 460 -21.23 -1.05 -9.54
CA LEU A 460 -21.24 -0.98 -11.01
C LEU A 460 -21.00 0.46 -11.50
N ILE A 461 -21.68 1.46 -10.92
CA ILE A 461 -21.50 2.86 -11.30
C ILE A 461 -20.07 3.32 -11.02
N MET A 462 -19.52 3.03 -9.83
CA MET A 462 -18.15 3.40 -9.48
C MET A 462 -17.13 2.72 -10.41
N GLY A 463 -17.36 1.43 -10.72
CA GLY A 463 -16.57 0.71 -11.72
C GLY A 463 -16.63 1.37 -13.11
N ILE A 464 -17.82 1.75 -13.58
CA ILE A 464 -17.99 2.46 -14.86
C ILE A 464 -17.27 3.82 -14.83
N VAL A 465 -17.39 4.59 -13.74
CA VAL A 465 -16.69 5.88 -13.58
C VAL A 465 -15.17 5.69 -13.66
N LEU A 466 -14.61 4.69 -12.97
CA LEU A 466 -13.20 4.35 -13.06
C LEU A 466 -12.78 3.90 -14.47
N SER A 467 -13.62 3.13 -15.16
CA SER A 467 -13.38 2.76 -16.57
C SER A 467 -13.40 3.97 -17.50
N LEU A 468 -14.29 4.94 -17.27
CA LEU A 468 -14.35 6.17 -18.08
C LEU A 468 -13.12 7.06 -17.91
N LEU A 469 -12.39 6.95 -16.80
CA LEU A 469 -11.08 7.61 -16.67
C LEU A 469 -10.06 7.11 -17.71
N LEU A 470 -10.29 5.96 -18.35
CA LEU A 470 -9.50 5.54 -19.51
C LEU A 470 -9.59 6.53 -20.68
N LEU A 471 -10.66 7.32 -20.78
CA LEU A 471 -10.76 8.37 -21.80
C LEU A 471 -9.65 9.42 -21.66
N LEU A 472 -8.95 9.48 -20.52
CA LEU A 472 -7.72 10.26 -20.38
C LEU A 472 -6.60 9.79 -21.32
N ASN A 473 -6.69 8.58 -21.88
CA ASN A 473 -5.78 8.08 -22.92
C ASN A 473 -6.04 8.71 -24.30
N LEU A 474 -7.13 9.48 -24.46
CA LEU A 474 -7.38 10.21 -25.71
C LEU A 474 -6.55 11.50 -25.71
N GLY A 475 -5.64 11.62 -26.67
CA GLY A 475 -4.81 12.81 -26.85
C GLY A 475 -4.11 12.79 -28.20
N LYS A 476 -3.63 13.95 -28.65
CA LYS A 476 -2.95 14.09 -29.96
C LYS A 476 -1.55 13.47 -29.94
N TYR A 477 -0.90 13.47 -28.77
CA TYR A 477 0.45 12.97 -28.58
C TYR A 477 0.45 11.80 -27.62
N ASP A 478 0.74 10.60 -28.13
CA ASP A 478 0.82 9.33 -27.38
C ASP A 478 2.17 9.08 -26.70
N ASP A 479 3.11 10.02 -26.81
CA ASP A 479 4.42 9.89 -26.17
C ASP A 479 4.47 10.57 -24.80
N PHE A 480 5.25 9.98 -23.90
CA PHE A 480 5.45 10.49 -22.55
C PHE A 480 6.19 11.85 -22.58
N PHE A 481 7.26 11.93 -23.38
CA PHE A 481 8.03 13.16 -23.58
C PHE A 481 7.51 13.92 -24.80
N VAL A 482 6.97 15.12 -24.55
CA VAL A 482 6.41 16.01 -25.56
C VAL A 482 7.12 17.37 -25.42
N PRO A 483 7.37 18.10 -26.53
CA PRO A 483 7.96 19.44 -26.45
C PRO A 483 7.22 20.35 -25.47
N SER A 484 7.96 21.21 -24.77
CA SER A 484 7.41 22.08 -23.71
C SER A 484 6.24 22.95 -24.16
N ASN A 485 6.24 23.40 -25.42
CA ASN A 485 5.14 24.19 -25.99
C ASN A 485 3.86 23.38 -26.31
N LYS A 486 3.92 22.05 -26.22
CA LYS A 486 2.84 21.10 -26.55
C LYS A 486 2.41 20.26 -25.35
N LEU A 487 2.88 20.56 -24.14
CA LEU A 487 2.54 19.84 -22.89
C LEU A 487 1.03 19.72 -22.64
N SER A 488 0.25 20.74 -23.02
CA SER A 488 -1.22 20.74 -22.88
C SER A 488 -1.95 19.82 -23.86
N GLN A 489 -1.29 19.40 -24.94
CA GLN A 489 -1.84 18.49 -25.97
C GLN A 489 -1.44 17.03 -25.74
N ARG A 490 -0.65 16.76 -24.69
CA ARG A 490 -0.25 15.41 -24.27
C ARG A 490 -1.45 14.66 -23.70
N ILE A 491 -1.48 13.34 -23.91
CA ILE A 491 -2.44 12.44 -23.28
C ILE A 491 -2.54 12.73 -21.76
N GLY A 492 -3.78 12.84 -21.26
CA GLY A 492 -4.06 13.19 -19.87
C GLY A 492 -3.53 12.17 -18.87
N VAL A 493 -3.51 10.88 -19.22
CA VAL A 493 -2.93 9.82 -18.37
C VAL A 493 -1.47 10.11 -18.01
N PHE A 494 -0.67 10.66 -18.92
CA PHE A 494 0.72 10.98 -18.60
C PHE A 494 0.88 12.15 -17.64
N GLN A 495 0.04 13.19 -17.76
CA GLN A 495 0.03 14.28 -16.79
C GLN A 495 -0.36 13.76 -15.40
N TRP A 496 -1.32 12.83 -15.36
CA TRP A 496 -1.76 12.18 -14.14
C TRP A 496 -0.71 11.26 -13.51
N LEU A 497 0.04 10.52 -14.34
CA LEU A 497 1.19 9.71 -13.94
C LEU A 497 2.32 10.58 -13.37
N GLU A 498 2.68 11.67 -14.04
CA GLU A 498 3.70 12.61 -13.57
C GLU A 498 3.30 13.33 -12.28
N ALA A 499 2.01 13.56 -12.08
CA ALA A 499 1.48 14.13 -10.84
C ALA A 499 1.40 13.11 -9.71
N PHE A 500 1.68 11.82 -9.98
CA PHE A 500 1.64 10.71 -9.02
C PHE A 500 0.27 10.50 -8.36
N TRP A 501 -0.82 10.83 -9.07
CA TRP A 501 -2.19 10.76 -8.53
C TRP A 501 -2.91 9.44 -8.81
N VAL A 502 -2.27 8.50 -9.52
CA VAL A 502 -2.88 7.24 -9.94
C VAL A 502 -3.40 6.41 -8.77
N LEU A 503 -2.51 6.02 -7.86
CA LEU A 503 -2.85 5.20 -6.70
C LEU A 503 -3.74 5.97 -5.69
N PRO A 504 -3.47 7.25 -5.38
CA PRO A 504 -4.39 8.05 -4.56
C PRO A 504 -5.82 8.06 -5.08
N THR A 505 -6.02 8.21 -6.39
CA THR A 505 -7.36 8.24 -6.99
C THR A 505 -8.09 6.91 -6.82
N ILE A 506 -7.40 5.77 -7.05
CA ILE A 506 -7.98 4.44 -6.83
C ILE A 506 -8.32 4.24 -5.35
N ALA A 507 -7.42 4.63 -4.44
CA ALA A 507 -7.64 4.55 -2.99
C ALA A 507 -8.85 5.38 -2.55
N ILE A 508 -9.00 6.61 -3.07
CA ILE A 508 -10.15 7.47 -2.79
C ILE A 508 -11.44 6.84 -3.32
N ALA A 509 -11.45 6.34 -4.55
CA ALA A 509 -12.63 5.71 -5.15
C ALA A 509 -13.08 4.48 -4.33
N TYR A 510 -12.15 3.62 -3.95
CA TYR A 510 -12.44 2.47 -3.09
C TYR A 510 -12.85 2.88 -1.68
N GLY A 511 -12.27 3.95 -1.13
CA GLY A 511 -12.68 4.51 0.16
C GLY A 511 -14.10 5.07 0.15
N ILE A 512 -14.49 5.78 -0.90
CA ILE A 512 -15.87 6.26 -1.08
C ILE A 512 -16.82 5.06 -1.20
N GLN A 513 -16.47 4.06 -2.02
CA GLN A 513 -17.27 2.85 -2.16
C GLN A 513 -17.45 2.12 -0.82
N PHE A 514 -16.37 1.98 -0.04
CA PHE A 514 -16.39 1.41 1.30
C PHE A 514 -17.34 2.17 2.24
N LEU A 515 -17.26 3.50 2.28
CA LEU A 515 -18.12 4.32 3.13
C LEU A 515 -19.61 4.17 2.75
N ILE A 516 -19.92 4.11 1.45
CA ILE A 516 -21.28 3.88 0.96
C ILE A 516 -21.78 2.50 1.41
N GLU A 517 -20.96 1.45 1.32
CA GLU A 517 -21.35 0.12 1.76
C GLU A 517 -21.57 0.03 3.27
N VAL A 518 -20.66 0.59 4.07
CA VAL A 518 -20.80 0.60 5.53
C VAL A 518 -22.06 1.35 5.95
N THR A 519 -22.35 2.50 5.33
CA THR A 519 -23.54 3.28 5.65
C THR A 519 -24.83 2.55 5.26
N LEU A 520 -24.90 1.99 4.04
CA LEU A 520 -26.08 1.22 3.58
C LEU A 520 -26.32 -0.02 4.44
N THR A 521 -25.28 -0.75 4.82
CA THR A 521 -25.41 -1.92 5.71
C THR A 521 -25.95 -1.52 7.09
N ARG A 522 -25.48 -0.41 7.66
CA ARG A 522 -26.01 0.10 8.94
C ARG A 522 -27.49 0.49 8.84
N PHE A 523 -27.91 1.12 7.75
CA PHE A 523 -29.33 1.44 7.52
C PHE A 523 -30.19 0.19 7.35
N MET A 524 -29.67 -0.82 6.65
CA MET A 524 -30.34 -2.12 6.51
C MET A 524 -30.56 -2.78 7.88
N ASP A 525 -29.55 -2.83 8.74
CA ASP A 525 -29.64 -3.42 10.07
C ASP A 525 -30.64 -2.69 10.96
N THR A 526 -30.60 -1.35 10.95
CA THR A 526 -31.54 -0.51 11.69
C THR A 526 -32.99 -0.74 11.23
N THR A 527 -33.20 -0.88 9.92
CA THR A 527 -34.54 -1.13 9.35
C THR A 527 -35.05 -2.52 9.72
N LYS A 528 -34.18 -3.54 9.72
CA LYS A 528 -34.51 -4.90 10.16
C LYS A 528 -34.86 -4.95 11.65
N GLU A 529 -34.11 -4.23 12.48
CA GLU A 529 -34.39 -4.14 13.92
C GLU A 529 -35.75 -3.46 14.18
N ASN A 530 -36.04 -2.35 13.50
CA ASN A 530 -37.32 -1.67 13.64
C ASN A 530 -38.51 -2.53 13.18
N LYS A 531 -38.35 -3.27 12.07
CA LYS A 531 -39.38 -4.22 11.63
C LYS A 531 -39.62 -5.32 12.65
N ARG A 532 -38.57 -5.87 13.28
CA ARG A 532 -38.69 -6.87 14.36
C ARG A 532 -39.40 -6.31 15.59
N LYS A 533 -39.03 -5.10 16.03
CA LYS A 533 -39.72 -4.45 17.16
C LYS A 533 -41.20 -4.22 16.88
N ASN A 534 -41.54 -3.81 15.65
CA ASN A 534 -42.93 -3.61 15.26
C ASN A 534 -43.71 -4.93 15.20
N SER A 535 -43.13 -6.00 14.64
CA SER A 535 -43.77 -7.32 14.63
C SER A 535 -43.96 -7.90 16.03
N ASP A 536 -42.99 -7.70 16.92
CA ASP A 536 -43.09 -8.15 18.32
C ASP A 536 -44.16 -7.34 19.08
N THR A 537 -44.28 -6.03 18.79
CA THR A 537 -45.32 -5.17 19.36
C THR A 537 -46.71 -5.54 18.86
N GLU A 538 -46.83 -5.91 17.58
CA GLU A 538 -48.09 -6.37 16.99
C GLU A 538 -48.50 -7.75 17.51
N ALA A 539 -47.54 -8.67 17.67
CA ALA A 539 -47.78 -9.98 18.27
C ALA A 539 -48.10 -9.90 19.78
N ALA A 540 -47.61 -8.87 20.49
CA ALA A 540 -47.89 -8.66 21.90
C ALA A 540 -49.22 -7.93 22.17
N ARG A 541 -49.91 -7.39 21.15
CA ARG A 541 -51.28 -6.89 21.33
C ARG A 541 -52.18 -8.08 21.66
N PRO A 542 -52.92 -8.06 22.78
CA PRO A 542 -53.89 -9.12 23.07
C PRO A 542 -54.84 -9.21 21.88
N PRO A 543 -55.21 -10.43 21.43
CA PRO A 543 -56.21 -10.57 20.39
C PRO A 543 -57.43 -9.81 20.86
N ASN A 544 -57.85 -8.79 20.10
CA ASN A 544 -59.05 -8.05 20.41
C ASN A 544 -60.17 -9.08 20.56
N LEU A 545 -60.66 -9.23 21.79
CA LEU A 545 -61.95 -9.80 22.11
C LEU A 545 -63.03 -8.85 21.58
N THR A 546 -63.05 -8.63 20.27
CA THR A 546 -64.29 -8.29 19.56
C THR A 546 -65.05 -9.60 19.37
N SER A 547 -65.53 -10.12 20.51
CA SER A 547 -66.84 -10.72 20.56
C SER A 547 -67.85 -9.65 20.14
N GLN A 548 -68.24 -9.68 18.88
CA GLN A 548 -69.63 -9.37 18.54
C GLN A 548 -70.14 -10.51 17.67
N SER A 549 -70.67 -11.51 18.38
CA SER A 549 -71.79 -12.30 17.90
C SER A 549 -72.88 -11.35 17.42
N TYR A 550 -73.07 -11.23 16.11
CA TYR A 550 -74.32 -10.78 15.55
C TYR A 550 -74.97 -11.97 14.83
N TYR A 551 -75.96 -12.51 15.53
CA TYR A 551 -77.14 -13.23 15.06
C TYR A 551 -77.04 -14.00 13.74
N SER A 552 -77.08 -15.32 13.88
CA SER A 552 -77.74 -16.21 12.92
C SER A 552 -79.18 -15.73 12.69
N GLU A 553 -79.47 -15.27 11.49
CA GLU A 553 -80.84 -15.02 11.03
C GLU A 553 -81.41 -16.34 10.48
N PRO A 554 -82.62 -16.75 10.88
CA PRO A 554 -83.18 -18.05 10.52
C PRO A 554 -83.79 -18.04 9.11
N ASP A 555 -83.72 -19.21 8.48
CA ASP A 555 -84.54 -19.65 7.35
C ASP A 555 -85.96 -19.07 7.38
N LYS A 556 -86.35 -18.45 6.26
CA LYS A 556 -87.74 -18.36 5.80
C LYS A 556 -87.80 -18.52 4.28
N ASP A 557 -88.22 -19.71 3.90
CA ASP A 557 -89.27 -20.00 2.93
C ASP A 557 -89.21 -19.33 1.54
N ALA A 558 -88.96 -20.22 0.57
CA ALA A 558 -89.91 -20.60 -0.47
C ALA A 558 -90.31 -19.62 -1.57
N ASP A 559 -90.51 -20.27 -2.72
CA ASP A 559 -91.42 -19.94 -3.81
C ASP A 559 -90.94 -19.09 -5.00
N TYR A 560 -90.72 -19.87 -6.08
CA TYR A 560 -91.41 -19.81 -7.36
C TYR A 560 -90.80 -19.10 -8.56
N SER A 561 -90.78 -19.91 -9.62
CA SER A 561 -90.87 -19.57 -11.05
C SER A 561 -89.60 -18.98 -11.67
N GLY A 562 -89.10 -19.44 -12.81
CA GLY A 562 -89.72 -20.23 -13.85
C GLY A 562 -89.49 -19.53 -15.20
N ARG A 563 -88.95 -20.29 -16.16
CA ARG A 563 -89.02 -20.11 -17.62
C ARG A 563 -88.15 -19.04 -18.33
N GLN A 564 -87.25 -19.63 -19.13
CA GLN A 564 -87.13 -19.55 -20.61
C GLN A 564 -86.62 -18.28 -21.28
N GLY A 565 -85.67 -18.53 -22.20
CA GLY A 565 -85.11 -17.63 -23.20
C GLY A 565 -83.78 -18.17 -23.67
#